data_AF-A0A1H2FWG4-F1
#
_entry.id   AF-A0A1H2FWG4-F1
#
_cell.length_a   1.000
_cell.length_b   1.000
_cell.length_c   1.000
_cell.angle_alpha   90.00
_cell.angle_beta   90.00
_cell.angle_gamma   90.00
#
_symmetry.space_group_name_H-M   'P 1'
#
loop_
_entity.id
_entity.type
_entity.pdbx_description
1 polymer ?
#
loop_
_entity_poly.entity_id
_entity_poly.type
_entity_poly.pdbx_seq_one_letter_code
_entity_poly.pdbx_strand_id
1 'polypeptide(L)'
;MKIYISLILLFTNFFCYSQTLKVKYEKKIKTKETLLSKTETFRMIYSKNKSIFYGISNDSTKYEYKKFIENVKKIGVVRLVKMDDNTYDYSYNEMLYKDYSKDTLFLNDLIMNKMICIGEKINKIDWTIDSDIKKVILGKNCISAKTNFRGRTYTAFFTTEIEGINAGPWKFDGLPGVILSVKSDDGYVSFEALKLSIQNKDLKISNPFVKTKNISWDKYKDQYKNTLLNALKRMKSLSGDGESGSIEITDKIEDLGIKKLKF
;
A
#
# COMPACT_ATOMS: atom_id res chain seq x y z
N MET A 1 -10.35 -49.61 43.05
CA MET A 1 -10.43 -48.13 43.13
C MET A 1 -10.36 -47.59 41.70
N LYS A 2 -11.49 -47.16 41.12
CA LYS A 2 -11.55 -46.64 39.74
C LYS A 2 -11.40 -45.12 39.79
N ILE A 3 -10.30 -44.59 39.26
CA ILE A 3 -10.05 -43.15 39.16
C ILE A 3 -10.74 -42.65 37.90
N TYR A 4 -11.79 -41.83 38.07
CA TYR A 4 -12.40 -41.08 36.98
C TYR A 4 -11.61 -39.78 36.77
N ILE A 5 -10.88 -39.69 35.67
CA ILE A 5 -10.24 -38.45 35.24
C ILE A 5 -11.29 -37.63 34.49
N SER A 6 -11.88 -36.64 35.14
CA SER A 6 -12.74 -35.66 34.47
C SER A 6 -11.90 -34.76 33.57
N LEU A 7 -12.09 -34.90 32.26
CA LEU A 7 -11.49 -34.05 31.24
C LEU A 7 -12.21 -32.70 31.24
N ILE A 8 -11.62 -31.67 31.85
CA ILE A 8 -12.14 -30.30 31.80
C ILE A 8 -11.80 -29.72 30.42
N LEU A 9 -12.78 -29.74 29.51
CA LEU A 9 -12.74 -28.98 28.25
C LEU A 9 -12.87 -27.49 28.57
N LEU A 10 -11.75 -26.79 28.63
CA LEU A 10 -11.70 -25.33 28.61
C LEU A 10 -12.21 -24.85 27.23
N PHE A 11 -13.50 -24.54 27.15
CA PHE A 11 -14.05 -23.72 26.08
C PHE A 11 -13.46 -22.31 26.23
N THR A 12 -12.32 -22.06 25.58
CA THR A 12 -11.90 -20.68 25.34
C THR A 12 -12.92 -20.10 24.36
N ASN A 13 -13.76 -19.19 24.87
CA ASN A 13 -14.62 -18.37 24.03
C ASN A 13 -13.71 -17.57 23.09
N PHE A 14 -13.48 -18.09 21.88
CA PHE A 14 -13.02 -17.29 20.76
C PHE A 14 -14.14 -16.30 20.44
N PHE A 15 -14.17 -15.19 21.16
CA PHE A 15 -14.93 -14.02 20.73
C PHE A 15 -14.34 -13.59 19.39
N CYS A 16 -14.96 -14.04 18.30
CA CYS A 16 -14.66 -13.55 16.97
C CYS A 16 -15.20 -12.12 16.89
N TYR A 17 -14.44 -11.16 17.42
CA TYR A 17 -14.82 -9.76 17.38
C TYR A 17 -14.81 -9.30 15.92
N SER A 18 -16.01 -8.99 15.41
CA SER A 18 -16.19 -8.22 14.19
C SER A 18 -15.60 -6.83 14.40
N GLN A 19 -14.50 -6.53 13.69
CA GLN A 19 -13.84 -5.24 13.78
C GLN A 19 -13.51 -4.71 12.38
N THR A 20 -13.87 -3.45 12.14
CA THR A 20 -13.33 -2.67 11.03
C THR A 20 -12.30 -1.69 11.57
N LEU A 21 -11.07 -1.83 11.11
CA LEU A 21 -10.00 -0.89 11.38
C LEU A 21 -9.89 0.12 10.23
N LYS A 22 -9.84 1.40 10.56
CA LYS A 22 -9.55 2.49 9.62
C LYS A 22 -8.34 3.26 10.10
N VAL A 23 -7.32 3.36 9.24
CA VAL A 23 -6.11 4.14 9.53
C VAL A 23 -5.87 5.14 8.42
N LYS A 24 -5.68 6.41 8.77
CA LYS A 24 -5.22 7.46 7.86
C LYS A 24 -3.71 7.51 7.97
N TYR A 25 -3.00 7.38 6.85
CA TYR A 25 -1.55 7.48 6.79
C TYR A 25 -1.12 8.73 6.03
N GLU A 26 0.00 9.30 6.42
CA GLU A 26 0.81 10.18 5.60
C GLU A 26 1.91 9.37 4.93
N LYS A 27 1.99 9.43 3.60
CA LYS A 27 3.11 8.89 2.81
C LYS A 27 3.99 10.06 2.39
N LYS A 28 5.26 10.03 2.76
CA LYS A 28 6.28 10.98 2.30
C LYS A 28 7.27 10.28 1.40
N ILE A 29 7.58 10.93 0.29
CA ILE A 29 8.70 10.61 -0.60
C ILE A 29 9.63 11.81 -0.57
N LYS A 30 10.85 11.61 -0.08
CA LYS A 30 11.89 12.63 0.00
C LYS A 30 12.98 12.31 -1.00
N THR A 31 13.03 13.10 -2.04
CA THR A 31 14.03 13.05 -3.12
C THR A 31 15.18 14.01 -2.79
N LYS A 32 16.31 13.89 -3.50
CA LYS A 32 17.39 14.90 -3.42
C LYS A 32 16.91 16.26 -3.93
N GLU A 33 16.11 16.25 -4.99
CA GLU A 33 15.46 17.43 -5.53
C GLU A 33 14.18 17.73 -4.75
N THR A 34 14.19 18.73 -3.87
CA THR A 34 13.05 19.05 -2.98
C THR A 34 11.73 19.23 -3.74
N LEU A 35 11.77 19.78 -4.96
CA LEU A 35 10.58 19.97 -5.82
C LEU A 35 9.93 18.66 -6.26
N LEU A 36 10.67 17.54 -6.25
CA LEU A 36 10.17 16.21 -6.58
C LEU A 36 9.69 15.44 -5.34
N SER A 37 9.92 16.00 -4.14
CA SER A 37 9.42 15.40 -2.90
C SER A 37 7.91 15.54 -2.82
N LYS A 38 7.24 14.49 -2.33
CA LYS A 38 5.79 14.40 -2.30
C LYS A 38 5.32 14.01 -0.92
N THR A 39 4.24 14.64 -0.47
CA THR A 39 3.49 14.22 0.70
C THR A 39 2.06 13.95 0.27
N GLU A 40 1.59 12.74 0.52
CA GLU A 40 0.27 12.29 0.14
C GLU A 40 -0.42 11.65 1.34
N THR A 41 -1.74 11.75 1.37
CA THR A 41 -2.55 11.10 2.40
C THR A 41 -3.18 9.84 1.83
N PHE A 42 -3.13 8.76 2.60
CA PHE A 42 -3.77 7.51 2.27
C PHE A 42 -4.74 7.08 3.36
N ARG A 43 -5.73 6.29 2.98
CA ARG A 43 -6.59 5.57 3.93
C ARG A 43 -6.40 4.08 3.74
N MET A 44 -6.17 3.39 4.84
CA MET A 44 -6.29 1.94 4.96
C MET A 44 -7.60 1.59 5.64
N ILE A 45 -8.31 0.61 5.12
CA ILE A 45 -9.43 -0.05 5.79
C ILE A 45 -9.15 -1.54 5.82
N TYR A 46 -9.28 -2.17 6.99
CA TYR A 46 -9.20 -3.60 7.18
C TYR A 46 -10.51 -4.11 7.79
N SER A 47 -11.07 -5.19 7.23
CA SER A 47 -12.21 -5.91 7.79
C SER A 47 -12.29 -7.30 7.15
N LYS A 48 -12.67 -8.32 7.94
CA LYS A 48 -12.84 -9.72 7.49
C LYS A 48 -11.69 -10.24 6.59
N ASN A 49 -10.45 -10.17 7.07
CA ASN A 49 -9.27 -10.67 6.35
C ASN A 49 -9.10 -10.07 4.95
N LYS A 50 -9.53 -8.81 4.78
CA LYS A 50 -9.34 -8.01 3.57
C LYS A 50 -8.87 -6.64 3.97
N SER A 51 -8.03 -6.03 3.13
CA SER A 51 -7.67 -4.63 3.28
C SER A 51 -7.70 -3.89 1.94
N ILE A 52 -7.98 -2.60 2.03
CA ILE A 52 -7.84 -1.67 0.93
C ILE A 52 -7.08 -0.44 1.40
N PHE A 53 -6.09 -0.03 0.61
CA PHE A 53 -5.21 1.11 0.87
C PHE A 53 -5.25 2.02 -0.35
N TYR A 54 -5.64 3.28 -0.22
CA TYR A 54 -5.83 4.16 -1.38
C TYR A 54 -5.59 5.62 -1.03
N GLY A 55 -5.11 6.37 -2.04
CA GLY A 55 -4.81 7.79 -1.92
C GLY A 55 -6.09 8.63 -1.79
N ILE A 56 -6.12 9.52 -0.80
CA ILE A 56 -7.25 10.41 -0.52
C ILE A 56 -6.81 11.87 -0.65
N SER A 57 -7.70 12.73 -1.13
CA SER A 57 -7.44 14.17 -1.25
C SER A 57 -8.25 14.94 -0.22
N ASN A 58 -7.62 15.95 0.40
CA ASN A 58 -8.29 16.93 1.25
C ASN A 58 -8.70 18.21 0.47
N ASP A 59 -8.42 18.26 -0.84
CA ASP A 59 -8.65 19.44 -1.67
C ASP A 59 -10.09 19.47 -2.20
N SER A 60 -10.86 20.46 -1.74
CA SER A 60 -12.26 20.67 -2.12
C SER A 60 -12.44 20.99 -3.61
N THR A 61 -11.42 21.53 -4.30
CA THR A 61 -11.48 21.86 -5.74
C THR A 61 -11.58 20.61 -6.62
N LYS A 62 -11.10 19.46 -6.13
CA LYS A 62 -11.27 18.16 -6.79
C LYS A 62 -12.69 17.57 -6.62
N TYR A 63 -13.53 18.13 -5.74
CA TYR A 63 -14.95 17.80 -5.66
C TYR A 63 -15.76 18.46 -6.78
N GLU A 64 -15.33 19.59 -7.35
CA GLU A 64 -15.96 20.13 -8.57
C GLU A 64 -15.72 19.22 -9.78
N TYR A 65 -14.54 18.60 -9.85
CA TYR A 65 -14.24 17.52 -10.79
C TYR A 65 -15.12 16.28 -10.58
N LYS A 66 -15.71 16.05 -9.40
CA LYS A 66 -16.60 14.90 -9.13
C LYS A 66 -17.84 14.91 -10.02
N LYS A 67 -18.47 16.08 -10.22
CA LYS A 67 -19.60 16.27 -11.16
C LYS A 67 -19.19 16.10 -12.62
N PHE A 68 -17.94 16.43 -12.95
CA PHE A 68 -17.38 16.25 -14.30
C PHE A 68 -17.05 14.77 -14.57
N ILE A 69 -16.52 14.03 -13.58
CA ILE A 69 -16.12 12.62 -13.67
C ILE A 69 -17.34 11.68 -13.78
N GLU A 70 -18.47 11.99 -13.15
CA GLU A 70 -19.73 11.24 -13.36
C GLU A 70 -20.21 11.32 -14.83
N ASN A 71 -19.89 12.41 -15.54
CA ASN A 71 -20.24 12.62 -16.94
C ASN A 71 -19.16 12.14 -17.93
N VAL A 72 -17.88 12.05 -17.51
CA VAL A 72 -16.78 11.61 -18.38
C VAL A 72 -16.36 10.19 -18.00
N LYS A 73 -16.95 9.20 -18.67
CA LYS A 73 -16.62 7.75 -18.57
C LYS A 73 -15.15 7.38 -18.86
N LYS A 74 -14.21 8.32 -19.05
CA LYS A 74 -12.80 8.03 -19.41
C LYS A 74 -11.84 9.15 -18.99
N ILE A 75 -11.50 9.28 -17.72
CA ILE A 75 -10.14 9.70 -17.32
C ILE A 75 -9.72 8.84 -16.12
N GLY A 76 -8.71 7.99 -16.33
CA GLY A 76 -8.25 6.94 -15.40
C GLY A 76 -7.51 7.43 -14.16
N VAL A 77 -7.87 8.59 -13.60
CA VAL A 77 -7.21 9.18 -12.42
C VAL A 77 -8.02 8.97 -11.15
N VAL A 78 -9.36 8.93 -11.22
CA VAL A 78 -10.22 8.75 -10.03
C VAL A 78 -10.98 7.42 -10.11
N ARG A 79 -10.87 6.59 -9.06
CA ARG A 79 -11.60 5.32 -8.94
C ARG A 79 -12.57 5.36 -7.76
N LEU A 80 -13.79 4.87 -7.98
CA LEU A 80 -14.75 4.62 -6.92
C LEU A 80 -14.30 3.43 -6.07
N VAL A 81 -14.21 3.64 -4.77
CA VAL A 81 -14.01 2.58 -3.77
C VAL A 81 -15.34 2.31 -3.11
N LYS A 82 -15.99 1.21 -3.48
CA LYS A 82 -17.26 0.79 -2.87
C LYS A 82 -16.97 0.11 -1.53
N MET A 83 -17.45 0.70 -0.44
CA MET A 83 -17.21 0.25 0.94
C MET A 83 -18.37 -0.61 1.48
N ASP A 84 -19.60 -0.23 1.15
CA ASP A 84 -20.81 -1.05 1.35
C ASP A 84 -21.89 -0.66 0.31
N ASP A 85 -23.14 -1.07 0.49
CA ASP A 85 -24.21 -0.81 -0.48
C ASP A 85 -24.53 0.68 -0.65
N ASN A 86 -24.24 1.51 0.36
CA ASN A 86 -24.58 2.94 0.36
C ASN A 86 -23.38 3.88 0.57
N THR A 87 -22.16 3.37 0.77
CA THR A 87 -20.95 4.17 1.02
C THR A 87 -19.89 3.98 -0.07
N TYR A 88 -19.43 5.12 -0.59
CA TYR A 88 -18.42 5.22 -1.63
C TYR A 88 -17.33 6.18 -1.19
N ASP A 89 -16.10 5.89 -1.59
CA ASP A 89 -14.97 6.80 -1.49
C ASP A 89 -14.30 6.97 -2.86
N TYR A 90 -13.40 7.95 -2.97
CA TYR A 90 -12.72 8.30 -4.20
C TYR A 90 -11.21 8.12 -4.01
N SER A 91 -10.62 7.20 -4.76
CA SER A 91 -9.18 7.04 -4.87
C SER A 91 -8.66 7.92 -5.99
N TYR A 92 -7.73 8.81 -5.69
CA TYR A 92 -7.17 9.76 -6.69
C TYR A 92 -5.89 9.27 -7.36
N ASN A 93 -5.27 8.18 -6.88
CA ASN A 93 -3.98 7.67 -7.35
C ASN A 93 -3.91 6.14 -7.18
N GLU A 94 -2.84 5.71 -6.51
CA GLU A 94 -2.51 4.35 -6.10
C GLU A 94 -3.59 3.78 -5.18
N MET A 95 -4.06 2.58 -5.51
CA MET A 95 -4.98 1.76 -4.74
C MET A 95 -4.45 0.33 -4.72
N LEU A 96 -4.41 -0.23 -3.52
CA LEU A 96 -3.95 -1.57 -3.24
C LEU A 96 -5.05 -2.30 -2.50
N TYR A 97 -5.40 -3.49 -2.97
CA TYR A 97 -6.36 -4.39 -2.33
C TYR A 97 -5.65 -5.70 -1.96
N LYS A 98 -5.89 -6.20 -0.75
CA LYS A 98 -5.43 -7.51 -0.29
C LYS A 98 -6.62 -8.35 0.16
N ASP A 99 -6.62 -9.62 -0.24
CA ASP A 99 -7.46 -10.66 0.34
C ASP A 99 -6.53 -11.69 1.00
N TYR A 100 -6.42 -11.62 2.31
CA TYR A 100 -5.51 -12.44 3.12
C TYR A 100 -5.96 -13.90 3.15
N SER A 101 -7.27 -14.15 2.99
CA SER A 101 -7.81 -15.52 2.96
C SER A 101 -7.45 -16.24 1.67
N LYS A 102 -7.17 -15.48 0.61
CA LYS A 102 -6.79 -16.02 -0.71
C LYS A 102 -5.32 -15.85 -1.05
N ASP A 103 -4.56 -15.18 -0.18
CA ASP A 103 -3.18 -14.76 -0.46
C ASP A 103 -3.06 -14.00 -1.80
N THR A 104 -3.92 -12.98 -1.98
CA THR A 104 -3.92 -12.18 -3.22
C THR A 104 -3.80 -10.69 -2.95
N LEU A 105 -3.05 -10.02 -3.81
CA LEU A 105 -2.80 -8.60 -3.81
C LEU A 105 -3.03 -8.03 -5.22
N PHE A 106 -3.75 -6.92 -5.30
CA PHE A 106 -3.91 -6.16 -6.53
C PHE A 106 -3.52 -4.71 -6.29
N LEU A 107 -2.71 -4.15 -7.18
CA LEU A 107 -2.22 -2.77 -7.15
C LEU A 107 -2.49 -2.11 -8.50
N ASN A 108 -3.05 -0.90 -8.53
CA ASN A 108 -2.90 -0.06 -9.71
C ASN A 108 -1.71 0.88 -9.58
N ASP A 109 -0.92 0.95 -10.65
CA ASP A 109 0.15 1.90 -10.78
C ASP A 109 0.06 2.61 -12.13
N LEU A 110 0.54 3.85 -12.18
CA LEU A 110 0.56 4.66 -13.38
C LEU A 110 1.95 4.58 -14.02
N ILE A 111 2.03 4.06 -15.23
CA ILE A 111 3.22 4.19 -16.07
C ILE A 111 2.94 5.26 -17.12
N MET A 112 3.59 6.42 -17.01
CA MET A 112 3.35 7.59 -17.85
C MET A 112 1.87 8.02 -17.81
N ASN A 113 1.11 7.75 -18.87
CA ASN A 113 -0.32 8.05 -18.99
C ASN A 113 -1.20 6.79 -18.96
N LYS A 114 -0.63 5.63 -18.69
CA LYS A 114 -1.33 4.34 -18.70
C LYS A 114 -1.43 3.75 -17.31
N MET A 115 -2.67 3.59 -16.83
CA MET A 115 -2.96 2.89 -15.60
C MET A 115 -2.84 1.38 -15.83
N ILE A 116 -2.05 0.70 -15.00
CA ILE A 116 -1.83 -0.75 -15.08
C ILE A 116 -2.25 -1.37 -13.77
N CYS A 117 -2.98 -2.48 -13.84
CA CYS A 117 -3.29 -3.30 -12.67
C CYS A 117 -2.30 -4.46 -12.61
N ILE A 118 -1.70 -4.64 -11.45
CA ILE A 118 -0.74 -5.68 -11.14
C ILE A 118 -1.43 -6.64 -10.17
N GLY A 119 -1.39 -7.93 -10.48
CA GLY A 119 -1.88 -9.00 -9.61
C GLY A 119 -0.70 -9.85 -9.15
N GLU A 120 -0.55 -10.00 -7.84
CA GLU A 120 0.48 -10.82 -7.22
C GLU A 120 -0.06 -11.49 -5.94
N LYS A 121 0.72 -12.38 -5.33
CA LYS A 121 0.44 -12.88 -3.98
C LYS A 121 0.81 -11.82 -2.95
N ILE A 122 0.30 -11.93 -1.72
CA ILE A 122 0.74 -11.02 -0.66
C ILE A 122 2.20 -11.37 -0.36
N ASN A 123 3.10 -10.40 -0.55
CA ASN A 123 4.51 -10.61 -0.31
C ASN A 123 4.73 -10.89 1.19
N LYS A 124 5.33 -12.03 1.51
CA LYS A 124 5.83 -12.32 2.86
C LYS A 124 7.11 -11.52 3.04
N ILE A 125 7.05 -10.49 3.87
CA ILE A 125 8.21 -9.70 4.24
C ILE A 125 8.84 -10.34 5.47
N ASP A 126 10.11 -10.71 5.38
CA ASP A 126 10.86 -11.27 6.50
C ASP A 126 11.28 -10.15 7.45
N TRP A 127 10.54 -10.02 8.54
CA TRP A 127 10.81 -9.03 9.58
C TRP A 127 11.66 -9.62 10.70
N THR A 128 12.64 -8.84 11.15
CA THR A 128 13.34 -9.06 12.42
C THR A 128 12.72 -8.14 13.46
N ILE A 129 11.97 -8.71 14.40
CA ILE A 129 11.34 -7.95 15.49
C ILE A 129 12.40 -7.56 16.52
N ASP A 130 12.35 -6.31 16.96
CA ASP A 130 13.17 -5.76 18.02
C ASP A 130 12.25 -5.11 19.07
N SER A 131 12.03 -5.83 20.16
CA SER A 131 11.14 -5.47 21.26
C SER A 131 11.73 -4.43 22.23
N ASP A 132 13.03 -4.15 22.13
CA ASP A 132 13.71 -3.21 23.03
C ASP A 132 13.47 -1.78 22.58
N ILE A 133 13.33 -1.56 21.27
CA ILE A 133 12.98 -0.25 20.71
C ILE A 133 11.45 -0.08 20.74
N LYS A 134 11.00 0.81 21.64
CA LYS A 134 9.58 1.10 21.87
C LYS A 134 9.22 2.52 21.47
N LYS A 135 7.98 2.72 21.04
CA LYS A 135 7.41 4.03 20.74
C LYS A 135 5.91 4.02 21.01
N VAL A 136 5.37 5.15 21.48
CA VAL A 136 3.92 5.35 21.55
C VAL A 136 3.47 6.09 20.29
N ILE A 137 2.55 5.51 19.52
CA ILE A 137 1.98 6.12 18.31
C ILE A 137 0.46 6.11 18.45
N LEU A 138 -0.17 7.29 18.36
CA LEU A 138 -1.63 7.44 18.52
C LEU A 138 -2.19 6.78 19.79
N GLY A 139 -1.42 6.85 20.90
CA GLY A 139 -1.80 6.26 22.19
C GLY A 139 -1.63 4.74 22.27
N LYS A 140 -0.94 4.11 21.30
CA LYS A 140 -0.67 2.66 21.25
C LYS A 140 0.79 2.37 21.49
N ASN A 141 1.09 1.40 22.36
CA ASN A 141 2.44 0.92 22.55
C ASN A 141 2.87 0.13 21.32
N CYS A 142 3.98 0.54 20.73
CA CYS A 142 4.56 -0.09 19.57
C CYS A 142 5.96 -0.59 19.89
N ILE A 143 6.31 -1.73 19.30
CA ILE A 143 7.68 -2.23 19.20
C ILE A 143 8.15 -2.11 17.76
N SER A 144 9.46 -2.18 17.57
CA SER A 144 10.04 -2.03 16.24
C SER A 144 10.26 -3.37 15.54
N ALA A 145 10.39 -3.32 14.21
CA ALA A 145 10.92 -4.41 13.42
C ALA A 145 11.70 -3.86 12.23
N LYS A 146 12.71 -4.61 11.77
CA LYS A 146 13.54 -4.26 10.62
C LYS A 146 13.42 -5.28 9.51
N THR A 147 13.58 -4.83 8.28
CA THR A 147 13.61 -5.72 7.11
C THR A 147 14.42 -5.10 5.97
N ASN A 148 14.87 -5.94 5.05
CA ASN A 148 15.36 -5.53 3.74
C ASN A 148 14.30 -5.89 2.70
N PHE A 149 13.67 -4.87 2.12
CA PHE A 149 12.60 -5.04 1.16
C PHE A 149 12.87 -4.18 -0.07
N ARG A 150 12.84 -4.79 -1.26
CA ARG A 150 12.96 -4.06 -2.55
C ARG A 150 14.12 -3.06 -2.59
N GLY A 151 15.31 -3.51 -2.17
CA GLY A 151 16.55 -2.74 -2.24
C GLY A 151 16.72 -1.68 -1.16
N ARG A 152 15.85 -1.61 -0.14
CA ARG A 152 16.02 -0.71 1.01
C ARG A 152 15.86 -1.43 2.34
N THR A 153 16.56 -0.91 3.35
CA THR A 153 16.33 -1.27 4.74
C THR A 153 15.22 -0.39 5.31
N TYR A 154 14.28 -1.02 5.99
CA TYR A 154 13.15 -0.35 6.63
C TYR A 154 13.14 -0.64 8.12
N THR A 155 12.78 0.38 8.89
CA THR A 155 12.38 0.26 10.28
C THR A 155 10.88 0.54 10.37
N ALA A 156 10.12 -0.39 10.93
CA ALA A 156 8.70 -0.29 11.17
C ALA A 156 8.39 -0.27 12.67
N PHE A 157 7.30 0.40 13.07
CA PHE A 157 6.72 0.31 14.41
C PHE A 157 5.31 -0.23 14.30
N PHE A 158 5.00 -1.28 15.06
CA PHE A 158 3.71 -1.95 15.05
C PHE A 158 3.21 -2.21 16.48
N THR A 159 1.88 -2.32 16.61
CA THR A 159 1.21 -2.57 17.89
C THR A 159 0.36 -3.85 17.83
N THR A 160 0.43 -4.65 18.90
CA THR A 160 -0.42 -5.84 19.12
C THR A 160 -1.71 -5.52 19.86
N GLU A 161 -1.89 -4.27 20.32
CA GLU A 161 -3.07 -3.85 21.11
C GLU A 161 -4.38 -3.81 20.31
N ILE A 162 -4.33 -4.08 19.00
CA ILE A 162 -5.50 -4.15 18.13
C ILE A 162 -5.72 -5.63 17.80
N GLU A 163 -6.55 -6.27 18.63
CA GLU A 163 -6.72 -7.72 18.63
C GLU A 163 -7.24 -8.26 17.29
N GLY A 164 -6.65 -9.37 16.85
CA GLY A 164 -7.11 -10.12 15.67
C GLY A 164 -6.83 -9.42 14.33
N ILE A 165 -6.08 -8.32 14.30
CA ILE A 165 -5.77 -7.59 13.07
C ILE A 165 -4.26 -7.52 12.84
N ASN A 166 -3.83 -8.14 11.76
CA ASN A 166 -2.48 -8.02 11.22
C ASN A 166 -2.57 -7.28 9.88
N ALA A 167 -2.12 -6.01 9.87
CA ALA A 167 -2.24 -5.17 8.68
C ALA A 167 -1.23 -4.02 8.71
N GLY A 168 -0.91 -3.50 7.54
CA GLY A 168 -0.03 -2.35 7.41
C GLY A 168 -0.23 -1.58 6.11
N PRO A 169 0.36 -0.38 6.04
CA PRO A 169 0.22 0.50 4.89
C PRO A 169 0.84 -0.13 3.64
N TRP A 170 0.21 0.08 2.50
CA TRP A 170 0.74 -0.34 1.20
C TRP A 170 1.09 -1.85 1.18
N LYS A 171 2.32 -2.22 0.81
CA LYS A 171 2.81 -3.61 0.77
C LYS A 171 3.42 -4.07 2.09
N PHE A 172 3.63 -3.17 3.06
CA PHE A 172 4.17 -3.55 4.37
C PHE A 172 3.12 -4.34 5.15
N ASP A 173 3.43 -5.59 5.42
CA ASP A 173 2.55 -6.57 6.06
C ASP A 173 3.39 -7.68 6.71
N GLY A 174 2.74 -8.59 7.44
CA GLY A 174 3.37 -9.79 8.00
C GLY A 174 3.90 -9.66 9.44
N LEU A 175 3.77 -8.49 10.07
CA LEU A 175 4.01 -8.33 11.50
C LEU A 175 2.78 -8.77 12.32
N PRO A 176 2.97 -9.31 13.54
CA PRO A 176 1.86 -9.68 14.42
C PRO A 176 1.24 -8.41 15.03
N GLY A 177 0.38 -7.74 14.28
CA GLY A 177 -0.34 -6.55 14.70
C GLY A 177 -0.48 -5.51 13.60
N VAL A 178 -0.80 -4.28 13.99
CA VAL A 178 -1.01 -3.18 13.05
C VAL A 178 0.25 -2.34 12.95
N ILE A 179 0.79 -2.21 11.75
CA ILE A 179 1.94 -1.35 11.45
C ILE A 179 1.46 0.11 11.42
N LEU A 180 1.94 0.93 12.35
CA LEU A 180 1.56 2.34 12.47
C LEU A 180 2.59 3.29 11.88
N SER A 181 3.84 2.85 11.73
CA SER A 181 4.89 3.60 11.06
C SER A 181 5.82 2.67 10.30
N VAL A 182 6.29 3.10 9.13
CA VAL A 182 7.38 2.47 8.38
C VAL A 182 8.23 3.57 7.77
N LYS A 183 9.54 3.49 7.93
CA LYS A 183 10.47 4.45 7.34
C LYS A 183 11.66 3.71 6.75
N SER A 184 12.10 4.11 5.56
CA SER A 184 13.38 3.64 5.03
C SER A 184 14.53 4.35 5.75
N ASP A 185 15.60 3.61 6.03
CA ASP A 185 16.73 4.13 6.80
C ASP A 185 17.47 5.26 6.07
N ASP A 186 17.42 5.27 4.73
CA ASP A 186 17.90 6.36 3.88
C ASP A 186 17.03 7.64 3.93
N GLY A 187 15.89 7.58 4.63
CA GLY A 187 14.93 8.68 4.76
C GLY A 187 14.12 8.99 3.49
N TYR A 188 14.26 8.18 2.44
CA TYR A 188 13.61 8.38 1.15
C TYR A 188 12.09 8.22 1.22
N VAL A 189 11.59 7.24 1.97
CA VAL A 189 10.16 6.98 2.09
C VAL A 189 9.75 6.78 3.54
N SER A 190 8.59 7.33 3.91
CA SER A 190 7.95 7.01 5.17
C SER A 190 6.43 6.93 5.03
N PHE A 191 5.84 6.08 5.87
CA PHE A 191 4.42 5.95 6.12
C PHE A 191 4.19 6.20 7.61
N GLU A 192 3.37 7.17 7.98
CA GLU A 192 3.09 7.52 9.38
C GLU A 192 1.58 7.56 9.60
N ALA A 193 1.08 6.81 10.60
CA ALA A 193 -0.34 6.84 10.96
C ALA A 193 -0.69 8.20 11.59
N LEU A 194 -1.63 8.91 10.97
CA LEU A 194 -2.16 10.19 11.43
C LEU A 194 -3.43 10.05 12.27
N LYS A 195 -4.24 9.03 11.98
CA LYS A 195 -5.50 8.78 12.69
C LYS A 195 -5.82 7.31 12.65
N LEU A 196 -6.34 6.79 13.76
CA LEU A 196 -6.78 5.41 13.90
C LEU A 196 -8.21 5.38 14.45
N SER A 197 -9.06 4.52 13.91
CA SER A 197 -10.43 4.30 14.37
C SER A 197 -10.79 2.84 14.22
N ILE A 198 -11.38 2.28 15.27
CA ILE A 198 -11.90 0.91 15.32
C ILE A 198 -13.41 0.99 15.45
N GLN A 199 -14.11 0.18 14.67
CA GLN A 199 -15.58 0.08 14.68
C GLN A 199 -15.97 -1.37 14.93
N ASN A 200 -16.87 -1.61 15.89
CA ASN A 200 -17.40 -2.95 16.22
C ASN A 200 -18.49 -3.38 15.22
N LYS A 201 -18.17 -3.29 13.93
CA LYS A 201 -19.02 -3.67 12.81
C LYS A 201 -18.14 -4.04 11.64
N ASP A 202 -18.50 -5.11 10.94
CA ASP A 202 -17.84 -5.49 9.71
C ASP A 202 -18.23 -4.59 8.55
N LEU A 203 -17.23 -4.27 7.73
CA LEU A 203 -17.40 -3.58 6.48
C LEU A 203 -17.09 -4.54 5.33
N LYS A 204 -17.98 -4.60 4.34
CA LYS A 204 -17.81 -5.51 3.19
C LYS A 204 -16.85 -4.89 2.17
N ILE A 205 -15.55 -5.13 2.35
CA ILE A 205 -14.54 -4.70 1.37
C ILE A 205 -14.66 -5.57 0.12
N SER A 206 -15.13 -4.97 -0.98
CA SER A 206 -15.23 -5.62 -2.29
C SER A 206 -13.94 -5.41 -3.08
N ASN A 207 -13.49 -6.42 -3.83
CA ASN A 207 -12.31 -6.28 -4.70
C ASN A 207 -12.65 -5.30 -5.85
N PRO A 208 -11.99 -4.13 -5.94
CA PRO A 208 -12.27 -3.14 -6.98
C PRO A 208 -11.70 -3.54 -8.36
N PHE A 209 -10.91 -4.61 -8.43
CA PHE A 209 -10.21 -5.07 -9.62
C PHE A 209 -10.85 -6.29 -10.31
N VAL A 210 -12.02 -6.77 -9.87
CA VAL A 210 -12.68 -7.98 -10.42
C VAL A 210 -12.83 -7.94 -11.95
N LYS A 211 -13.15 -6.77 -12.51
CA LYS A 211 -13.32 -6.58 -13.97
C LYS A 211 -12.09 -5.98 -14.65
N THR A 212 -10.98 -5.83 -13.93
CA THR A 212 -9.75 -5.21 -14.45
C THR A 212 -8.79 -6.31 -14.89
N LYS A 213 -8.35 -6.27 -16.16
CA LYS A 213 -7.25 -7.12 -16.62
C LYS A 213 -5.98 -6.73 -15.87
N ASN A 214 -5.39 -7.68 -15.16
CA ASN A 214 -4.14 -7.51 -14.43
C ASN A 214 -2.99 -8.23 -15.15
N ILE A 215 -1.76 -7.85 -14.78
CA ILE A 215 -0.53 -8.49 -15.23
C ILE A 215 0.32 -8.91 -14.01
N SER A 216 1.23 -9.85 -14.20
CA SER A 216 2.21 -10.22 -13.16
C SER A 216 3.23 -9.10 -12.94
N TRP A 217 3.92 -9.15 -11.80
CA TRP A 217 5.00 -8.23 -11.47
C TRP A 217 6.13 -8.21 -12.51
N ASP A 218 6.54 -9.37 -13.04
CA ASP A 218 7.58 -9.44 -14.06
C ASP A 218 7.15 -8.77 -15.36
N LYS A 219 5.94 -9.05 -15.81
CA LYS A 219 5.38 -8.38 -17.00
C LYS A 219 5.24 -6.88 -16.79
N TYR A 220 4.95 -6.45 -15.58
CA TYR A 220 4.93 -5.04 -15.21
C TYR A 220 6.33 -4.41 -15.31
N LYS A 221 7.38 -5.05 -14.78
CA LYS A 221 8.78 -4.60 -14.93
C LYS A 221 9.18 -4.46 -16.40
N ASP A 222 8.82 -5.45 -17.22
CA ASP A 222 9.11 -5.42 -18.67
C ASP A 222 8.40 -4.25 -19.38
N GLN A 223 7.12 -4.04 -19.08
CA GLN A 223 6.36 -2.90 -19.64
C GLN A 223 6.93 -1.56 -19.18
N TYR A 224 7.36 -1.46 -17.92
CA TYR A 224 8.00 -0.26 -17.41
C TYR A 224 9.31 0.01 -18.15
N LYS A 225 10.18 -1.00 -18.26
CA LYS A 225 11.46 -0.90 -18.98
C LYS A 225 11.27 -0.48 -20.43
N ASN A 226 10.34 -1.12 -21.13
CA ASN A 226 10.04 -0.80 -22.53
C ASN A 226 9.50 0.62 -22.69
N THR A 227 8.69 1.09 -21.74
CA THR A 227 8.21 2.48 -21.75
C THR A 227 9.37 3.48 -21.61
N LEU A 228 10.30 3.22 -20.69
CA LEU A 228 11.51 4.05 -20.55
C LEU A 228 12.40 4.01 -21.80
N LEU A 229 12.61 2.83 -22.39
CA LEU A 229 13.38 2.70 -23.63
C LEU A 229 12.74 3.48 -24.79
N ASN A 230 11.41 3.50 -24.90
CA ASN A 230 10.72 4.29 -25.91
C ASN A 230 10.84 5.79 -25.65
N ALA A 231 10.74 6.23 -24.40
CA ALA A 231 11.00 7.62 -24.02
C ALA A 231 12.46 8.02 -24.36
N LEU A 232 13.41 7.14 -24.07
CA LEU A 232 14.82 7.32 -24.37
C LEU A 232 15.09 7.44 -25.89
N LYS A 233 14.48 6.57 -26.71
CA LYS A 233 14.54 6.67 -28.18
C LYS A 233 13.96 7.99 -28.70
N ARG A 234 12.85 8.46 -28.11
CA ARG A 234 12.25 9.75 -28.47
C ARG A 234 13.16 10.92 -28.11
N MET A 235 13.80 10.89 -26.94
CA MET A 235 14.81 11.90 -26.58
C MET A 235 15.97 11.90 -27.58
N LYS A 236 16.47 10.72 -28.00
CA LYS A 236 17.51 10.61 -29.03
C LYS A 236 17.11 11.20 -30.37
N SER A 237 15.87 10.97 -30.81
CA SER A 237 15.40 11.52 -32.09
C SER A 237 15.27 13.04 -32.07
N LEU A 238 15.25 13.66 -30.88
CA LEU A 238 15.12 15.11 -30.69
C LEU A 238 16.45 15.77 -30.34
N SER A 239 17.50 15.00 -30.09
CA SER A 239 18.83 15.51 -29.73
C SER A 239 19.68 15.78 -30.97
N GLY A 240 20.57 16.76 -30.90
CA GLY A 240 21.54 17.05 -31.95
C GLY A 240 22.59 15.96 -32.13
N ASP A 241 23.33 16.02 -33.24
CA ASP A 241 24.43 15.09 -33.50
C ASP A 241 25.51 15.21 -32.41
N GLY A 242 25.90 14.06 -31.84
CA GLY A 242 26.89 14.00 -30.76
C GLY A 242 26.34 14.25 -29.35
N GLU A 243 25.07 14.60 -29.20
CA GLU A 243 24.43 14.72 -27.89
C GLU A 243 24.12 13.34 -27.27
N SER A 244 24.15 13.27 -25.94
CA SER A 244 23.83 12.06 -25.18
C SER A 244 22.67 12.30 -24.23
N GLY A 245 21.93 11.24 -23.91
CA GLY A 245 20.80 11.32 -22.99
C GLY A 245 20.70 10.10 -22.09
N SER A 246 20.12 10.28 -20.90
CA SER A 246 19.88 9.17 -19.99
C SER A 246 18.61 9.32 -19.17
N ILE A 247 18.06 8.18 -18.74
CA ILE A 247 16.96 8.09 -17.79
C ILE A 247 17.48 7.28 -16.61
N GLU A 248 17.39 7.84 -15.41
CA GLU A 248 17.68 7.16 -14.15
C GLU A 248 16.38 6.97 -13.36
N ILE A 249 16.22 5.80 -12.75
CA ILE A 249 15.13 5.57 -11.80
C ILE A 249 15.70 5.78 -10.40
N THR A 250 15.68 7.02 -9.94
CA THR A 250 16.16 7.38 -8.60
C THR A 250 15.07 7.21 -7.56
N ASP A 251 13.81 7.34 -7.97
CA ASP A 251 12.72 7.68 -7.05
C ASP A 251 11.57 6.66 -7.06
N LYS A 252 11.87 5.38 -6.78
CA LYS A 252 10.84 4.34 -6.61
C LYS A 252 11.08 3.45 -5.41
N ILE A 253 9.99 3.08 -4.71
CA ILE A 253 10.03 2.18 -3.55
C ILE A 253 10.35 0.74 -4.02
N GLU A 254 9.46 0.11 -4.76
CA GLU A 254 9.66 -0.20 -6.18
C GLU A 254 11.03 -0.63 -6.74
N ASP A 255 11.66 -1.75 -6.36
CA ASP A 255 12.82 -2.25 -7.13
C ASP A 255 12.39 -2.87 -8.47
N LEU A 256 12.73 -2.18 -9.57
CA LEU A 256 12.46 -2.63 -10.94
C LEU A 256 13.66 -3.32 -11.60
N GLY A 257 14.83 -3.38 -10.93
CA GLY A 257 16.07 -3.86 -11.53
C GLY A 257 16.61 -2.97 -12.66
N ILE A 258 16.17 -1.71 -12.73
CA ILE A 258 16.57 -0.74 -13.76
C ILE A 258 17.23 0.44 -13.06
N LYS A 259 18.56 0.55 -13.15
CA LYS A 259 19.32 1.65 -12.52
C LYS A 259 19.41 2.88 -13.44
N LYS A 260 19.91 2.69 -14.66
CA LYS A 260 20.12 3.75 -15.64
C LYS A 260 20.01 3.20 -17.07
N LEU A 261 19.37 3.95 -17.96
CA LEU A 261 19.33 3.71 -19.40
C LEU A 261 19.92 4.93 -20.11
N LYS A 262 20.72 4.74 -21.17
CA LYS A 262 21.39 5.83 -21.90
C LYS A 262 21.48 5.55 -23.41
N PHE A 263 21.67 6.57 -24.23
CA PHE A 263 21.87 6.47 -25.68
C PHE A 263 22.96 7.39 -26.22
#